data_AF-A0A9D6YIM3-F1
#
_entry.id   AF-A0A9D6YIM3-F1
#
_cell.length_a   1.000
_cell.length_b   1.000
_cell.length_c   1.000
_cell.angle_alpha   90.00
_cell.angle_beta   90.00
_cell.angle_gamma   90.00
#
_symmetry.space_group_name_H-M   'P 1'
#
loop_
_entity.id
_entity.type
_entity.pdbx_description
1 polymer ?
#
loop_
_entity_poly.entity_id
_entity_poly.type
_entity_poly.pdbx_seq_one_letter_code
_entity_poly.pdbx_strand_id
1 'polypeptide(L)'
;MRHRAIVIALGLAVLLAGCGSTDERQWMKIGERYTVEEFRRDHAACSRSGKLDDACMRERGWVAVNPRVEKVEPQPASPRPGGRY
;
A
#
# COMPACT_ATOMS: atom_id res chain seq x y z
N MET A 1 -12.66 8.82 -38.02
CA MET A 1 -11.24 9.09 -37.71
C MET A 1 -11.03 9.61 -36.28
N ARG A 2 -11.73 10.68 -35.86
CA ARG A 2 -11.54 11.32 -34.53
C ARG A 2 -11.88 10.43 -33.32
N HIS A 3 -12.92 9.60 -33.41
CA HIS A 3 -13.30 8.71 -32.32
C HIS A 3 -12.35 7.51 -32.13
N ARG A 4 -11.71 7.04 -33.21
CA ARG A 4 -10.69 5.99 -33.13
C ARG A 4 -9.42 6.48 -32.43
N ALA A 5 -9.05 7.74 -32.66
CA ALA A 5 -7.91 8.37 -31.97
C ALA A 5 -8.16 8.53 -30.44
N ILE A 6 -9.40 8.82 -30.04
CA ILE A 6 -9.76 8.96 -28.61
C ILE A 6 -9.72 7.61 -27.89
N VAL A 7 -10.20 6.53 -28.53
CA VAL A 7 -10.17 5.18 -27.93
C VAL A 7 -8.73 4.66 -27.79
N ILE A 8 -7.86 4.95 -28.75
CA ILE A 8 -6.44 4.58 -28.69
C ILE A 8 -5.71 5.38 -27.59
N ALA A 9 -6.02 6.67 -27.42
CA ALA A 9 -5.44 7.51 -26.37
C ALA A 9 -5.82 7.04 -24.94
N LEU A 10 -7.04 6.53 -24.74
CA LEU A 10 -7.44 5.95 -23.45
C LEU A 10 -6.77 4.58 -23.17
N GLY A 11 -6.46 3.79 -24.20
CA GLY A 11 -5.84 2.48 -24.04
C GLY A 11 -4.36 2.53 -23.61
N LEU A 12 -3.65 3.60 -23.95
CA LEU A 12 -2.21 3.74 -23.65
C LEU A 12 -1.88 4.20 -22.22
N ALA A 13 -2.87 4.69 -21.45
CA ALA A 13 -2.66 5.09 -20.06
C ALA A 13 -2.44 3.91 -19.09
N VAL A 14 -2.70 2.67 -19.52
CA VAL A 14 -2.58 1.46 -18.68
C VAL A 14 -1.15 0.91 -18.60
N LEU A 15 -0.24 1.38 -19.46
CA LEU A 15 1.11 0.78 -19.62
C LEU A 15 2.21 1.39 -18.74
N LEU A 16 1.92 2.43 -17.94
CA LEU A 16 2.94 3.13 -17.12
C LEU A 16 2.95 2.74 -15.63
N ALA A 17 2.11 1.79 -15.19
CA ALA A 17 2.04 1.35 -13.79
C ALA A 17 3.11 0.29 -13.42
N GLY A 18 4.30 0.37 -14.00
CA GLY A 18 5.31 -0.70 -13.90
C GLY A 18 6.76 -0.26 -13.70
N CYS A 19 7.02 1.01 -13.35
CA CYS A 19 8.39 1.44 -13.07
C CYS A 19 8.43 2.31 -11.82
N GLY A 20 8.97 1.75 -10.74
CA GLY A 20 9.35 2.50 -9.55
C GLY A 20 8.28 2.60 -8.47
N SER A 21 8.14 1.54 -7.68
CA SER A 21 7.82 1.73 -6.26
C SER A 21 8.88 0.99 -5.46
N THR A 22 9.81 1.78 -4.92
CA THR A 22 10.86 1.45 -3.94
C THR A 22 10.25 1.10 -2.58
N ASP A 23 9.12 0.39 -2.62
CA ASP A 23 8.39 -0.06 -1.46
C ASP A 23 8.62 -1.57 -1.37
N GLU A 24 9.62 -1.97 -0.59
CA GLU A 24 9.93 -3.39 -0.36
C GLU A 24 8.85 -4.10 0.47
N ARG A 25 7.72 -3.44 0.77
CA ARG A 25 6.63 -4.02 1.54
C ARG A 25 5.89 -5.07 0.72
N GLN A 26 5.83 -6.26 1.26
CA GLN A 26 5.12 -7.41 0.75
C GLN A 26 3.72 -7.42 1.36
N TRP A 27 2.70 -7.53 0.51
CA TRP A 27 1.31 -7.48 0.90
C TRP A 27 0.63 -8.82 0.60
N MET A 28 -0.19 -9.29 1.54
CA MET A 28 -0.89 -10.56 1.43
C MET A 28 -2.25 -10.47 2.13
N LYS A 29 -3.29 -11.08 1.57
CA LYS A 29 -4.52 -11.33 2.34
C LYS A 29 -4.34 -12.60 3.16
N ILE A 30 -4.52 -12.49 4.48
CA ILE A 30 -4.37 -13.64 5.39
C ILE A 30 -5.71 -14.36 5.48
N GLY A 31 -5.73 -15.66 5.19
CA GLY A 31 -6.93 -16.50 5.32
C GLY A 31 -7.94 -16.38 4.18
N GLU A 32 -7.65 -15.59 3.15
CA GLU A 32 -8.47 -15.45 1.95
C GLU A 32 -7.64 -15.82 0.70
N ARG A 33 -8.25 -16.56 -0.24
CA ARG A 33 -7.63 -16.76 -1.56
C ARG A 33 -7.78 -15.47 -2.36
N TYR A 34 -6.67 -14.97 -2.88
CA TYR A 34 -6.64 -13.84 -3.80
C TYR A 34 -5.87 -14.21 -5.07
N THR A 35 -6.16 -13.48 -6.13
CA THR A 35 -5.49 -13.58 -7.42
C THR A 35 -4.46 -12.46 -7.59
N VAL A 36 -3.51 -12.68 -8.50
CA VAL A 36 -2.51 -11.66 -8.84
C VAL A 36 -3.20 -10.45 -9.48
N GLU A 37 -4.26 -10.67 -10.24
CA GLU A 37 -5.06 -9.64 -10.89
C GLU A 37 -5.75 -8.72 -9.89
N GLU A 38 -6.30 -9.28 -8.81
CA GLU A 38 -6.87 -8.51 -7.69
C GLU A 38 -5.81 -7.69 -6.99
N PHE A 39 -4.67 -8.30 -6.64
CA PHE A 39 -3.54 -7.58 -6.06
C PHE A 39 -3.13 -6.39 -6.93
N ARG A 40 -2.96 -6.60 -8.23
CA ARG A 40 -2.51 -5.55 -9.15
C ARG A 40 -3.53 -4.42 -9.27
N ARG A 41 -4.83 -4.74 -9.25
CA ARG A 41 -5.93 -3.77 -9.29
C ARG A 41 -5.95 -2.91 -8.03
N ASP A 42 -5.87 -3.54 -6.87
CA ASP A 42 -5.91 -2.86 -5.57
C ASP A 42 -4.64 -2.05 -5.32
N HIS A 43 -3.47 -2.61 -5.65
CA HIS A 43 -2.19 -1.91 -5.60
C HIS A 43 -2.18 -0.67 -6.49
N ALA A 44 -2.73 -0.75 -7.71
CA ALA A 44 -2.85 0.42 -8.59
C ALA A 44 -3.86 1.45 -8.05
N ALA A 45 -4.98 1.00 -7.48
CA ALA A 45 -5.99 1.88 -6.89
C ALA A 45 -5.49 2.60 -5.62
N CYS A 46 -4.65 1.93 -4.83
CA CYS A 46 -4.04 2.45 -3.60
C CYS A 46 -2.70 3.16 -3.84
N SER A 47 -2.15 3.14 -5.06
CA SER A 47 -0.95 3.87 -5.41
C SER A 47 -1.28 5.33 -5.75
N ARG A 48 -0.77 6.26 -4.95
CA ARG A 48 -0.95 7.71 -5.14
C ARG A 48 0.41 8.38 -5.22
N SER A 49 0.65 9.12 -6.30
CA SER A 49 1.88 9.91 -6.49
C SER A 49 3.18 9.09 -6.32
N GLY A 50 3.17 7.83 -6.78
CA GLY A 50 4.33 6.93 -6.69
C GLY A 50 4.55 6.28 -5.32
N LYS A 51 3.61 6.45 -4.37
CA LYS A 51 3.64 5.78 -3.06
C LYS A 51 2.37 4.95 -2.87
N LEU A 52 2.54 3.77 -2.30
CA LEU A 52 1.43 2.90 -1.93
C LEU A 52 0.84 3.34 -0.59
N ASP A 53 -0.47 3.57 -0.56
CA ASP A 53 -1.21 3.96 0.64
C ASP A 53 -1.60 2.73 1.48
N ASP A 54 -1.02 2.64 2.68
CA ASP A 54 -1.18 1.50 3.58
C ASP A 54 -2.60 1.37 4.13
N ALA A 55 -3.28 2.49 4.34
CA ALA A 55 -4.64 2.48 4.89
C ALA A 55 -5.59 1.90 3.84
N CYS A 56 -5.48 2.35 2.59
CA CYS A 56 -6.23 1.82 1.46
C CYS A 56 -5.98 0.32 1.24
N MET A 57 -4.73 -0.14 1.33
CA MET A 57 -4.41 -1.57 1.21
C MET A 57 -5.07 -2.37 2.35
N ARG A 58 -4.97 -1.89 3.60
CA ARG A 58 -5.58 -2.53 4.77
C ARG A 58 -7.10 -2.57 4.72
N GLU A 59 -7.75 -1.49 4.28
CA GLU A 59 -9.21 -1.45 4.09
C GLU A 59 -9.70 -2.49 3.08
N ARG A 60 -8.86 -2.83 2.10
CA ARG A 60 -9.12 -3.87 1.08
C ARG A 60 -8.75 -5.29 1.56
N GLY A 61 -8.32 -5.43 2.80
CA GLY A 61 -7.94 -6.71 3.42
C GLY A 61 -6.50 -7.13 3.16
N TRP A 62 -5.66 -6.27 2.57
CA TRP A 62 -4.25 -6.55 2.40
C TRP A 62 -3.47 -6.25 3.68
N VAL A 63 -2.65 -7.20 4.10
CA VAL A 63 -1.79 -7.09 5.28
C VAL A 63 -0.34 -7.00 4.83
N ALA A 64 0.40 -6.02 5.35
CA ALA A 64 1.84 -5.93 5.14
C ALA A 64 2.54 -7.02 5.97
N VAL A 65 3.24 -7.93 5.30
CA VAL A 65 3.95 -9.06 5.91
C VAL A 65 5.28 -8.61 6.54
N ASN A 66 5.87 -7.56 5.99
CA ASN A 66 7.03 -6.85 6.52
C ASN A 66 6.66 -5.36 6.75
N PRO A 67 5.90 -5.05 7.81
CA PRO A 67 5.67 -3.66 8.15
C PRO A 67 7.01 -2.96 8.34
N ARG A 68 7.16 -1.74 7.83
CA ARG A 68 8.30 -0.91 8.25
C ARG A 68 8.23 -0.86 9.77
N VAL A 69 9.32 -1.19 10.43
CA VAL A 69 9.47 -0.84 11.85
C VAL A 69 9.45 0.68 11.85
N GLU A 70 8.27 1.24 12.08
CA GLU A 70 8.15 2.62 12.51
C GLU A 70 9.05 2.67 13.73
N LYS A 71 10.16 3.42 13.63
CA LYS A 71 11.00 3.70 14.79
C LYS A 71 10.07 4.41 15.76
N VAL A 72 9.47 3.65 16.67
CA VAL A 72 8.87 4.17 17.88
C VAL A 72 10.05 4.78 18.61
N GLU A 73 10.22 6.10 18.46
CA GLU A 73 11.11 6.85 19.32
C GLU A 73 10.67 6.51 20.76
N PRO A 74 11.57 5.99 21.61
CA PRO A 74 11.18 5.53 22.94
C PRO A 74 10.51 6.68 23.67
N GLN A 75 9.20 6.58 23.93
CA GLN A 75 8.54 7.52 24.81
C GLN A 75 9.29 7.46 26.16
N PRO A 76 9.79 8.58 26.70
CA PRO A 76 10.46 8.57 27.98
C PRO A 76 9.49 8.00 29.00
N ALA A 77 9.89 6.91 29.66
CA ALA A 77 9.07 6.22 30.64
C ALA A 77 8.54 7.22 31.66
N SER A 78 7.21 7.32 31.76
CA SER A 78 6.56 8.16 32.75
C SER A 78 7.03 7.72 34.16
N PRO A 79 7.51 8.64 35.03
CA PRO A 79 7.97 8.28 36.36
C PRO A 79 6.83 7.67 37.17
N ARG A 80 6.98 6.39 37.57
CA ARG A 80 6.05 5.76 38.52
C ARG A 80 6.15 6.50 39.87
N PRO A 81 5.05 6.93 40.50
CA PRO A 81 5.11 7.52 41.83
C PRO A 81 5.57 6.46 42.84
N GLY A 82 6.65 6.77 43.55
CA GLY A 82 7.29 5.88 44.52
C GLY A 82 6.35 5.46 45.64
N GLY A 83 6.25 4.14 45.85
CA GLY A 83 5.59 3.54 47.00
C GLY A 83 6.38 3.84 48.26
N ARG A 84 5.70 4.39 49.27
CA ARG A 84 6.21 4.55 50.63
C ARG A 84 6.05 3.23 51.38
N TYR A 85 7.14 2.73 51.95
CA TYR A 85 7.16 1.91 53.16
C TYR A 85 8.06 2.62 54.17
#